data_AF-A0A176EBX4-F1
#
_entry.id   AF-A0A176EBX4-F1
#
_cell.length_a   1.000
_cell.length_b   1.000
_cell.length_c   1.000
_cell.angle_alpha   90.00
_cell.angle_beta   90.00
_cell.angle_gamma   90.00
#
_symmetry.space_group_name_H-M   'P 1'
#
loop_
_entity.id
_entity.type
_entity.pdbx_description
1 polymer ?
#
loop_
_entity_poly.entity_id
_entity_poly.type
_entity_poly.pdbx_seq_one_letter_code
_entity_poly.pdbx_strand_id
1 'polypeptide(L)'
;APPPRNIAAPDRGLDSHWDRRLKGGQLQPEVTIDLHGHTLDGAYDRLMSGVAQARAIGARSILLVTGKPRPVAAADRGTQRGAIRAKVLDWLAASSHHPAIAAVRRAHQRHGGDGALYIVLKRER
;
A
#
# COMPACT_ATOMS: atom_id res chain seq x y z
N ALA A 1 -1.34 -0.80 -47.30
CA ALA A 1 -0.33 -0.44 -46.30
C ALA A 1 -0.98 -0.44 -44.91
N PRO A 2 -0.43 -1.11 -43.89
CA PRO A 2 -0.99 -1.01 -42.54
C PRO A 2 -0.55 0.32 -41.88
N PRO A 3 -1.39 0.93 -41.02
CA PRO A 3 -1.09 2.22 -40.41
C PRO A 3 -0.03 2.10 -39.29
N PRO A 4 0.70 3.19 -38.99
CA PRO A 4 1.75 3.18 -37.98
C PRO A 4 1.18 3.02 -36.57
N ARG A 5 1.68 2.03 -35.82
CA ARG A 5 1.42 1.88 -34.39
C ARG A 5 2.08 3.03 -33.65
N ASN A 6 1.28 3.98 -33.20
CA ASN A 6 1.70 5.01 -32.28
C ASN A 6 1.99 4.35 -30.93
N ILE A 7 3.27 4.07 -30.65
CA ILE A 7 3.72 3.59 -29.34
C ILE A 7 3.79 4.82 -28.44
N ALA A 8 2.63 5.32 -28.02
CA ALA A 8 2.56 6.24 -26.91
C ALA A 8 3.10 5.49 -25.70
N ALA A 9 4.31 5.83 -25.27
CA ALA A 9 4.89 5.31 -24.05
C ALA A 9 3.93 5.66 -22.91
N PRO A 10 3.30 4.68 -22.24
CA PRO A 10 2.55 5.01 -21.06
C PRO A 10 3.58 5.37 -20.01
N ASP A 11 3.49 6.61 -19.53
CA ASP A 11 3.91 6.96 -18.19
C ASP A 11 3.40 5.83 -17.28
N ARG A 12 4.32 4.98 -16.78
CA ARG A 12 3.99 3.62 -16.32
C ARG A 12 3.32 3.65 -14.94
N GLY A 13 2.13 4.26 -14.89
CA GLY A 13 1.13 3.94 -13.89
C GLY A 13 0.81 2.44 -13.95
N LEU A 14 0.34 1.90 -12.82
CA LEU A 14 -0.16 0.53 -12.71
C LEU A 14 -0.93 0.12 -13.97
N ASP A 15 -0.57 -1.01 -14.56
CA ASP A 15 -1.31 -1.53 -15.72
C ASP A 15 -2.80 -1.64 -15.36
N SER A 16 -3.68 -1.37 -16.32
CA SER A 16 -5.15 -1.48 -16.14
C SER A 16 -5.60 -2.84 -15.60
N HIS A 17 -4.80 -3.88 -15.84
CA HIS A 17 -4.97 -5.22 -15.28
C HIS A 17 -4.80 -5.25 -13.75
N TRP A 18 -3.81 -4.53 -13.19
CA TRP A 18 -3.61 -4.42 -11.75
C TRP A 18 -4.78 -3.71 -11.08
N ASP A 19 -5.23 -2.59 -11.63
CA ASP A 19 -6.38 -1.86 -11.09
C ASP A 19 -7.65 -2.72 -11.07
N ARG A 20 -7.89 -3.52 -12.12
CA ARG A 20 -9.02 -4.47 -12.16
C ARG A 20 -8.91 -5.54 -11.07
N ARG A 21 -7.72 -6.13 -10.89
CA ARG A 21 -7.48 -7.14 -9.84
C ARG A 21 -7.58 -6.59 -8.43
N LEU A 22 -7.09 -5.37 -8.20
CA LEU A 22 -7.20 -4.66 -6.93
C LEU A 22 -8.66 -4.36 -6.59
N LYS A 23 -9.42 -3.80 -7.55
CA LYS A 23 -10.85 -3.48 -7.38
C LYS A 23 -11.71 -4.73 -7.17
N GLY A 24 -11.45 -5.82 -7.90
CA GLY A 24 -12.17 -7.08 -7.74
C GLY A 24 -11.70 -7.92 -6.55
N GLY A 25 -10.69 -7.45 -5.79
CA GLY A 25 -10.08 -8.18 -4.69
C GLY A 25 -9.28 -9.42 -5.11
N GLN A 26 -9.18 -9.73 -6.40
CA GLN A 26 -8.49 -10.92 -6.95
C GLN A 26 -6.97 -10.88 -6.78
N LEU A 27 -6.41 -9.73 -6.36
CA LEU A 27 -5.01 -9.65 -5.99
C LEU A 27 -4.75 -10.43 -4.71
N GLN A 28 -3.85 -11.42 -4.76
CA GLN A 28 -3.33 -12.09 -3.57
C GLN A 28 -2.04 -11.38 -3.16
N PRO A 29 -1.99 -10.74 -1.99
CA PRO A 29 -0.77 -10.14 -1.47
C PRO A 29 0.30 -11.20 -1.22
N GLU A 30 1.53 -10.91 -1.60
CA GLU A 30 2.67 -11.82 -1.39
C GLU A 30 3.26 -11.64 0.01
N VAL A 31 3.20 -10.41 0.54
CA VAL A 31 3.66 -10.07 1.89
C VAL A 31 2.53 -9.37 2.64
N THR A 32 2.41 -9.63 3.94
CA THR A 32 1.52 -8.88 4.83
C THR A 32 2.35 -8.22 5.94
N ILE A 33 2.13 -6.93 6.14
CA ILE A 33 2.71 -6.15 7.25
C ILE A 33 1.56 -5.72 8.14
N ASP A 34 1.58 -6.12 9.41
CA ASP A 34 0.60 -5.65 10.39
C ASP A 34 1.19 -4.54 11.26
N LEU A 35 0.51 -3.40 11.28
CA LEU A 35 0.82 -2.24 12.10
C LEU A 35 -0.23 -2.02 13.18
N HIS A 36 -1.24 -2.88 13.29
CA HIS A 36 -2.27 -2.74 14.29
C HIS A 36 -1.68 -2.74 15.71
N GLY A 37 -2.22 -1.92 16.60
CA GLY A 37 -1.77 -1.89 18.01
C GLY A 37 -0.35 -1.36 18.26
N HIS A 38 0.41 -0.99 17.22
CA HIS A 38 1.72 -0.35 17.38
C HIS A 38 1.59 1.11 17.84
N THR A 39 2.66 1.63 18.45
CA THR A 39 2.89 3.08 18.56
C THR A 39 3.20 3.67 17.19
N LEU A 40 3.18 5.00 17.06
CA LEU A 40 3.54 5.64 15.77
C LEU A 40 4.97 5.29 15.35
N ASP A 41 5.93 5.39 16.27
CA ASP A 41 7.34 5.07 15.99
C ASP A 41 7.52 3.58 15.69
N GLY A 42 6.92 2.70 16.49
CA GLY A 42 6.99 1.26 16.24
C GLY A 42 6.34 0.84 14.93
N ALA A 43 5.26 1.51 14.52
CA ALA A 43 4.60 1.30 13.24
C ALA A 43 5.47 1.79 12.07
N TYR A 44 6.17 2.91 12.24
CA TYR A 44 7.11 3.43 11.25
C TYR A 44 8.26 2.44 11.02
N ASP A 45 8.92 1.99 12.09
CA ASP A 45 10.04 1.04 11.98
C ASP A 45 9.61 -0.30 11.36
N ARG A 46 8.43 -0.80 11.75
CA ARG A 46 7.85 -2.01 11.17
C ARG A 46 7.50 -1.85 9.70
N LEU A 47 7.01 -0.69 9.28
CA LEU A 47 6.72 -0.40 7.89
C LEU A 47 8.01 -0.35 7.06
N MET A 48 9.04 0.38 7.52
CA MET A 48 10.30 0.52 6.80
C MET A 48 10.99 -0.84 6.63
N SER A 49 11.16 -1.58 7.73
CA SER A 49 11.77 -2.92 7.68
C SER A 49 10.98 -3.89 6.81
N GLY A 50 9.65 -3.89 6.91
CA GLY A 50 8.80 -4.79 6.12
C GLY A 50 8.82 -4.48 4.63
N VAL A 51 8.85 -3.21 4.23
CA VAL A 51 8.99 -2.83 2.81
C VAL A 51 10.38 -3.19 2.29
N ALA A 52 11.43 -2.97 3.07
CA ALA A 52 12.79 -3.40 2.71
C ALA A 52 12.86 -4.93 2.50
N GLN A 53 12.28 -5.73 3.40
CA GLN A 53 12.22 -7.18 3.27
C GLN A 53 11.44 -7.61 2.03
N ALA A 54 10.26 -7.03 1.79
CA ALA A 54 9.44 -7.34 0.62
C ALA A 54 10.20 -7.09 -0.69
N ARG A 55 10.94 -5.98 -0.76
CA ARG A 55 11.82 -5.68 -1.90
C ARG A 55 12.93 -6.71 -2.05
N ALA A 56 13.61 -7.08 -0.97
CA ALA A 56 14.71 -8.03 -1.00
C ALA A 56 14.30 -9.42 -1.53
N ILE A 57 13.07 -9.85 -1.28
CA ILE A 57 12.53 -11.12 -1.81
C ILE A 57 11.85 -10.97 -3.18
N GLY A 58 11.88 -9.78 -3.78
CA GLY A 58 11.26 -9.51 -5.07
C GLY A 58 9.73 -9.50 -5.07
N ALA A 59 9.10 -9.33 -3.90
CA ALA A 59 7.65 -9.31 -3.79
C ALA A 59 7.06 -8.14 -4.58
N ARG A 60 5.90 -8.37 -5.22
CA ARG A 60 5.25 -7.31 -6.03
C ARG A 60 4.09 -6.62 -5.34
N SER A 61 3.57 -7.23 -4.28
CA SER A 61 2.41 -6.70 -3.57
C SER A 61 2.50 -6.96 -2.07
N ILE A 62 2.22 -5.91 -1.30
CA ILE A 62 2.14 -5.95 0.15
C ILE A 62 0.71 -5.59 0.58
N LEU A 63 0.15 -6.35 1.49
CA LEU A 63 -1.01 -5.94 2.28
C LEU A 63 -0.53 -5.30 3.58
N LEU A 64 -0.79 -4.02 3.74
CA LEU A 64 -0.50 -3.29 4.96
C LEU A 64 -1.76 -3.17 5.80
N VAL A 65 -1.77 -3.78 6.98
CA VAL A 65 -2.88 -3.71 7.93
C VAL A 65 -2.61 -2.59 8.93
N THR A 66 -3.46 -1.56 8.94
CA THR A 66 -3.34 -0.38 9.81
C THR A 66 -4.37 -0.36 10.95
N GLY A 67 -5.30 -1.31 10.94
CA GLY A 67 -6.50 -1.31 11.79
C GLY A 67 -7.64 -0.48 11.21
N LYS A 68 -8.90 -0.86 11.51
CA LYS A 68 -10.09 -0.14 11.02
C LYS A 68 -10.28 1.19 11.76
N PRO A 69 -10.52 2.31 11.07
CA PRO A 69 -11.06 3.49 11.72
C PRO A 69 -12.48 3.16 12.21
N ARG A 70 -12.72 3.27 13.52
CA ARG A 70 -14.09 3.22 14.06
C ARG A 70 -14.59 4.66 14.23
N PRO A 71 -15.89 4.93 14.00
CA PRO A 71 -16.48 6.19 14.43
C PRO A 71 -16.50 6.20 15.96
N VAL A 72 -15.48 6.80 16.57
CA VAL A 72 -15.44 7.04 18.01
C VAL A 72 -16.05 8.41 18.31
N ALA A 73 -16.75 8.51 19.44
CA ALA A 73 -17.28 9.77 19.93
C ALA A 73 -16.14 10.78 20.15
N ALA A 74 -16.46 12.08 20.01
CA ALA A 74 -15.51 13.19 19.96
C ALA A 74 -14.47 13.25 21.11
N ALA A 75 -14.74 12.59 22.24
CA ALA A 75 -13.90 12.54 23.43
C ALA A 75 -12.66 11.62 23.30
N ASP A 76 -12.68 10.63 22.40
CA ASP A 76 -11.58 9.65 22.24
C ASP A 76 -10.61 9.99 21.09
N ARG A 77 -10.78 11.16 20.45
CA ARG A 77 -9.95 11.57 19.30
C ARG A 77 -8.47 11.81 19.62
N GLY A 78 -8.10 11.82 20.91
CA GLY A 78 -6.73 12.05 21.36
C GLY A 78 -5.83 10.81 21.47
N THR A 79 -6.36 9.59 21.37
CA THR A 79 -5.60 8.37 21.73
C THR A 79 -5.43 7.40 20.56
N GLN A 80 -4.39 7.64 19.75
CA GLN A 80 -3.71 6.72 18.81
C GLN A 80 -4.50 6.04 17.65
N ARG A 81 -5.82 5.86 17.75
CA ARG A 81 -6.58 4.98 16.85
C ARG A 81 -6.90 5.69 15.53
N GLY A 82 -6.26 5.24 14.46
CA GLY A 82 -6.35 5.84 13.11
C GLY A 82 -5.18 6.76 12.75
N ALA A 83 -4.32 7.11 13.72
CA ALA A 83 -3.16 7.97 13.50
C ALA A 83 -2.11 7.32 12.56
N ILE A 84 -1.87 6.02 12.71
CA ILE A 84 -0.99 5.26 11.82
C ILE A 84 -1.48 5.37 10.38
N ARG A 85 -2.77 5.09 10.14
CA ARG A 85 -3.36 5.15 8.80
C ARG A 85 -3.23 6.54 8.17
N ALA A 86 -3.40 7.59 8.97
CA ALA A 86 -3.24 8.97 8.52
C ALA A 86 -1.79 9.31 8.12
N LYS A 87 -0.79 8.67 8.72
CA LYS A 87 0.63 8.95 8.51
C LYS A 87 1.31 8.06 7.47
N VAL A 88 0.77 6.87 7.19
CA VAL A 88 1.41 5.89 6.29
C VAL A 88 1.77 6.47 4.92
N LEU A 89 0.89 7.26 4.31
CA LEU A 89 1.18 7.83 2.98
C LEU A 89 2.35 8.82 3.04
N ASP A 90 2.39 9.68 4.06
CA ASP A 90 3.50 10.63 4.27
C ASP A 90 4.81 9.89 4.54
N TRP A 91 4.79 8.85 5.37
CA TRP A 91 5.96 8.02 5.66
C TRP A 91 6.50 7.34 4.41
N LEU A 92 5.61 6.73 3.60
CA LEU A 92 6.04 6.09 2.36
C LEU A 92 6.61 7.09 1.37
N ALA A 93 6.01 8.27 1.23
CA ALA A 93 6.47 9.33 0.35
C ALA A 93 7.84 9.90 0.76
N ALA A 94 8.08 10.05 2.06
CA ALA A 94 9.35 10.53 2.60
C ALA A 94 10.44 9.44 2.68
N SER A 95 10.07 8.16 2.58
CA SER A 95 11.01 7.04 2.72
C SER A 95 11.93 6.86 1.50
N SER A 96 13.07 6.21 1.74
CA SER A 96 13.96 5.69 0.69
C SER A 96 13.29 4.65 -0.21
N HIS A 97 12.11 4.14 0.16
CA HIS A 97 11.36 3.16 -0.63
C HIS A 97 10.43 3.79 -1.66
N HIS A 98 10.14 5.09 -1.57
CA HIS A 98 9.22 5.79 -2.48
C HIS A 98 9.50 5.48 -3.97
N PRO A 99 10.74 5.51 -4.49
CA PRO A 99 11.01 5.23 -5.90
C PRO A 99 10.61 3.83 -6.34
N ALA A 100 10.59 2.86 -5.42
CA ALA A 100 10.22 1.47 -5.67
C ALA A 100 8.70 1.21 -5.58
N ILE A 101 7.91 2.17 -5.09
CA ILE A 101 6.46 2.02 -4.98
C ILE A 101 5.82 2.46 -6.30
N ALA A 102 5.05 1.56 -6.92
CA ALA A 102 4.25 1.86 -8.10
C ALA A 102 2.92 2.52 -7.71
N ALA A 103 2.33 2.10 -6.61
CA ALA A 103 1.08 2.65 -6.11
C ALA A 103 0.76 2.22 -4.68
N VAL A 104 -0.07 3.03 -4.02
CA VAL A 104 -0.77 2.67 -2.78
C VAL A 104 -2.28 2.78 -3.04
N ARG A 105 -3.05 1.78 -2.62
CA ARG A 105 -4.50 1.71 -2.82
C ARG A 105 -5.19 1.21 -1.56
N ARG A 106 -6.46 1.61 -1.35
CA ARG A 106 -7.29 1.00 -0.32
C ARG A 106 -7.43 -0.50 -0.59
N ALA A 107 -7.34 -1.31 0.47
CA ALA A 107 -7.54 -2.75 0.33
C ALA A 107 -8.99 -3.07 -0.02
N HIS A 108 -9.21 -4.21 -0.68
CA HIS A 108 -10.56 -4.71 -0.89
C HIS A 108 -11.18 -5.19 0.43
N GLN A 109 -12.50 -5.22 0.52
CA GLN A 109 -13.25 -5.57 1.74
C GLN A 109 -12.86 -6.95 2.29
N ARG A 110 -12.59 -7.90 1.38
CA ARG A 110 -12.10 -9.25 1.73
C ARG A 110 -10.73 -9.27 2.42
N HIS A 111 -9.91 -8.23 2.25
CA HIS A 111 -8.58 -8.09 2.85
C HIS A 111 -8.53 -6.93 3.87
N GLY A 112 -9.67 -6.62 4.50
CA GLY A 112 -9.73 -5.64 5.60
C GLY A 112 -10.25 -4.26 5.23
N GLY A 113 -10.47 -3.98 3.93
CA GLY A 113 -11.12 -2.75 3.45
C GLY A 113 -10.43 -1.48 3.97
N ASP A 114 -11.20 -0.64 4.66
CA ASP A 114 -10.75 0.62 5.24
C ASP A 114 -9.68 0.46 6.32
N GLY A 115 -9.49 -0.75 6.84
CA GLY A 115 -8.44 -1.06 7.80
C GLY A 115 -7.08 -1.41 7.19
N ALA A 116 -6.99 -1.52 5.87
CA ALA A 116 -5.79 -1.97 5.18
C ALA A 116 -5.52 -1.20 3.88
N LEU A 117 -4.31 -1.36 3.36
CA LEU A 117 -3.83 -0.79 2.10
C LEU A 117 -3.09 -1.86 1.31
N TYR A 118 -3.21 -1.82 -0.01
CA TYR A 118 -2.26 -2.48 -0.88
C TYR A 118 -1.13 -1.51 -1.22
N ILE A 119 0.10 -1.97 -1.10
CA ILE A 119 1.29 -1.31 -1.65
C ILE A 119 1.77 -2.18 -2.80
N VAL A 120 1.81 -1.61 -4.01
CA VAL A 120 2.32 -2.30 -5.19
C VAL A 120 3.73 -1.80 -5.44
N LEU A 121 4.66 -2.75 -5.57
CA LEU A 121 6.06 -2.47 -5.84
C LEU A 121 6.34 -2.53 -7.35
N LYS A 122 7.24 -1.67 -7.81
CA LYS A 122 7.77 -1.72 -9.17
C LYS A 122 8.58 -2.99 -9.33
N ARG A 123 8.54 -3.55 -10.54
CA ARG A 123 9.46 -4.63 -10.91
C ARG A 123 10.86 -4.05 -11.01
N GLU A 124 11.78 -4.51 -10.17
CA GLU A 124 13.21 -4.25 -10.36
C GLU A 124 13.60 -4.88 -11.70
N ARG A 125 14.20 -4.07 -12.57
CA ARG A 125 14.56 -4.46 -13.94
C ARG A 125 15.94 -5.09 -13.95
#